data_AF-A0A561WLH5-F1
#
_entry.id   AF-A0A561WLH5-F1
#
_cell.length_a   1.000
_cell.length_b   1.000
_cell.length_c   1.000
_cell.angle_alpha   90.00
_cell.angle_beta   90.00
_cell.angle_gamma   90.00
#
_symmetry.space_group_name_H-M   'P 1'
#
loop_
_entity.id
_entity.type
_entity.pdbx_description
1 polymer ?
#
loop_
_entity_poly.entity_id
_entity_poly.type
_entity_poly.pdbx_seq_one_letter_code
_entity_poly.pdbx_strand_id
1 'polypeptide(L)'
;MSGSRLLRAVRRSGAGSAEPACSGPALCLTPHVNIPDLSEFEPHRSEADAAFEGARVPGLRAEFFRRAEGGRIASVGRYCLGAQELFLAWGYVDEEHCRHHAVRDRRGGWHPAAAGCPEVELIRDGEVVVGLAVRASTGDWVRARRD
;
A
#
# COMPACT_ATOMS: atom_id res chain seq x y z
N MET A 1 45.14 -50.84 12.24
CA MET A 1 46.39 -50.07 12.44
C MET A 1 46.20 -48.74 11.70
N SER A 2 45.88 -47.68 12.43
CA SER A 2 46.83 -46.74 13.06
C SER A 2 47.43 -45.80 12.02
N GLY A 3 47.21 -44.48 12.17
CA GLY A 3 47.88 -43.50 11.32
C GLY A 3 47.27 -42.10 11.25
N SER A 4 47.00 -41.46 12.38
CA SER A 4 46.83 -40.00 12.47
C SER A 4 48.13 -39.25 12.12
N ARG A 5 48.04 -38.08 11.46
CA ARG A 5 48.86 -36.83 11.58
C ARG A 5 48.60 -35.96 10.32
N LEU A 6 47.92 -34.82 10.35
CA LEU A 6 48.11 -33.54 11.06
C LEU A 6 49.33 -32.75 10.55
N LEU A 7 49.06 -31.63 9.88
CA LEU A 7 49.85 -30.39 9.66
C LEU A 7 49.12 -29.59 8.56
N ARG A 8 48.94 -28.28 8.55
CA ARG A 8 49.12 -27.16 9.49
C ARG A 8 48.46 -25.97 8.77
N ALA A 9 47.76 -25.10 9.50
CA ALA A 9 47.23 -23.87 8.94
C ALA A 9 48.35 -22.93 8.46
N VAL A 10 48.20 -22.36 7.27
CA VAL A 10 48.83 -21.08 6.91
C VAL A 10 47.75 -20.01 6.99
N ARG A 11 47.89 -19.17 8.02
CA ARG A 11 47.21 -17.89 8.15
C ARG A 11 47.73 -16.96 7.05
N ARG A 12 46.83 -16.36 6.27
CA ARG A 12 47.08 -15.02 5.73
C ARG A 12 46.09 -14.07 6.41
N SER A 13 46.63 -13.28 7.32
CA SER A 13 46.01 -12.04 7.79
C SER A 13 46.28 -10.95 6.77
N GLY A 14 45.28 -10.10 6.54
CA GLY A 14 45.34 -8.95 5.63
C GLY A 14 43.95 -8.70 5.06
N ALA A 15 42.98 -8.31 5.88
CA ALA A 15 42.68 -6.92 6.24
C ALA A 15 41.78 -6.24 5.20
N GLY A 16 40.54 -5.97 5.63
CA GLY A 16 39.81 -4.77 5.22
C GLY A 16 38.99 -4.88 3.95
N SER A 17 37.83 -5.51 4.04
CA SER A 17 36.57 -4.95 3.53
C SER A 17 35.45 -5.66 4.27
N ALA A 18 34.81 -4.91 5.16
CA ALA A 18 33.73 -5.38 5.99
C ALA A 18 32.62 -5.96 5.11
N GLU A 19 32.39 -7.27 5.22
CA GLU A 19 31.07 -7.82 5.01
C GLU A 19 30.11 -7.06 5.93
N PRO A 20 28.97 -6.53 5.45
CA PRO A 20 27.95 -6.08 6.38
C PRO A 20 27.36 -7.32 7.04
N ALA A 21 27.90 -7.64 8.22
CA ALA A 21 27.25 -8.48 9.20
C ALA A 21 25.87 -7.86 9.48
N CYS A 22 24.82 -8.53 9.03
CA CYS A 22 23.46 -8.30 9.52
C CYS A 22 23.44 -8.63 11.02
N SER A 23 23.73 -7.62 11.84
CA SER A 23 23.63 -7.68 13.29
C SER A 23 22.83 -6.47 13.75
N GLY A 24 21.52 -6.69 13.91
CA GLY A 24 20.54 -5.70 14.34
C GLY A 24 19.18 -5.95 13.68
N PRO A 25 18.05 -5.58 14.30
CA PRO A 25 16.78 -5.55 13.59
C PRO A 25 16.90 -4.44 12.56
N ALA A 26 17.32 -4.79 11.36
CA ALA A 26 17.08 -3.97 10.20
C ALA A 26 15.56 -3.92 10.07
N LEU A 27 14.95 -2.95 10.76
CA LEU A 27 13.70 -2.38 10.32
C LEU A 27 13.95 -2.11 8.84
N CYS A 28 13.37 -2.94 7.97
CA CYS A 28 13.26 -2.63 6.57
C CYS A 28 12.54 -1.29 6.56
N LEU A 29 13.30 -0.19 6.52
CA LEU A 29 12.77 1.15 6.40
C LEU A 29 12.14 1.16 5.03
N THR A 30 10.86 0.80 4.97
CA THR A 30 10.05 0.97 3.79
C THR A 30 10.20 2.43 3.39
N PRO A 31 10.68 2.74 2.17
CA PRO A 31 10.82 4.11 1.75
C PRO A 31 9.51 4.84 2.01
N HIS A 32 9.58 6.01 2.64
CA HIS A 32 8.40 6.79 2.98
C HIS A 32 7.78 7.31 1.68
N VAL A 33 6.78 6.59 1.18
CA VAL A 33 6.07 6.98 -0.04
C VAL A 33 5.14 8.14 0.34
N ASN A 34 5.28 9.26 -0.35
CA ASN A 34 4.43 10.41 -0.12
C ASN A 34 3.03 10.15 -0.70
N ILE A 35 2.02 10.61 0.03
CA ILE A 35 0.64 10.63 -0.45
C ILE A 35 0.55 11.69 -1.55
N PRO A 36 -0.01 11.37 -2.73
CA PRO A 36 -0.05 12.30 -3.85
C PRO A 36 -0.92 13.51 -3.54
N ASP A 37 -0.45 14.70 -3.92
CA ASP A 37 -1.28 15.91 -3.96
C ASP A 37 -2.15 15.87 -5.22
N LEU A 38 -3.47 15.72 -5.02
CA LEU A 38 -4.44 15.65 -6.12
C LEU A 38 -4.52 16.94 -6.93
N SER A 39 -4.05 18.08 -6.41
CA SER A 39 -4.02 19.35 -7.16
C SER A 39 -3.06 19.31 -8.35
N GLU A 40 -2.10 18.38 -8.34
CA GLU A 40 -1.16 18.15 -9.44
C GLU A 40 -1.74 17.24 -10.53
N PHE A 41 -2.94 16.70 -10.34
CA PHE A 41 -3.57 15.75 -11.27
C PHE A 41 -4.84 16.33 -11.89
N GLU A 42 -5.14 15.89 -13.11
CA GLU A 42 -6.39 16.23 -13.79
C GLU A 42 -7.47 15.18 -13.47
N PRO A 43 -8.72 15.59 -13.17
CA PRO A 43 -9.84 14.66 -13.06
C PRO A 43 -10.04 13.91 -14.38
N HIS A 44 -10.11 12.58 -14.32
CA HIS A 44 -10.25 11.74 -15.50
C HIS A 44 -11.66 11.14 -15.63
N ARG A 45 -12.15 10.49 -14.56
CA ARG A 45 -13.49 9.89 -14.51
C ARG A 45 -13.93 9.64 -13.08
N SER A 46 -15.23 9.41 -12.88
CA SER A 46 -15.79 8.97 -11.60
C SER A 46 -16.74 7.79 -11.80
N GLU A 47 -16.85 6.98 -10.75
CA GLU A 47 -17.74 5.82 -10.68
C GLU A 47 -18.57 5.90 -9.40
N ALA A 48 -19.89 5.78 -9.53
CA ALA A 48 -20.80 5.63 -8.41
C ALA A 48 -21.04 4.13 -8.12
N ASP A 49 -21.27 3.81 -6.86
CA ASP A 49 -21.43 2.45 -6.35
C ASP A 49 -20.29 1.53 -6.81
N ALA A 50 -19.05 2.01 -6.61
CA ALA A 50 -17.86 1.28 -6.97
C ALA A 50 -17.83 -0.11 -6.31
N ALA A 51 -17.25 -1.08 -7.01
CA ALA A 51 -17.26 -2.48 -6.61
C ALA A 51 -15.91 -2.95 -6.08
N PHE A 52 -15.95 -3.83 -5.08
CA PHE A 52 -14.81 -4.65 -4.66
C PHE A 52 -15.18 -6.11 -4.81
N GLU A 53 -14.28 -6.91 -5.39
CA GLU A 53 -14.48 -8.36 -5.60
C GLU A 53 -15.84 -8.69 -6.27
N GLY A 54 -16.27 -7.85 -7.21
CA GLY A 54 -17.53 -8.02 -7.93
C GLY A 54 -18.80 -7.58 -7.19
N ALA A 55 -18.70 -7.18 -5.92
CA ALA A 55 -19.83 -6.66 -5.14
C ALA A 55 -19.80 -5.12 -5.11
N ARG A 56 -20.89 -4.50 -5.60
CA ARG A 56 -21.08 -3.04 -5.52
C ARG A 56 -21.25 -2.61 -4.07
N VAL A 57 -20.63 -1.49 -3.71
CA VAL A 57 -20.81 -0.86 -2.40
C VAL A 57 -21.70 0.37 -2.57
N PRO A 58 -22.98 0.31 -2.18
CA PRO A 58 -23.89 1.45 -2.35
C PRO A 58 -23.38 2.72 -1.67
N GLY A 59 -23.32 3.83 -2.40
CA GLY A 59 -22.85 5.13 -1.94
C GLY A 59 -21.32 5.31 -1.97
N LEU A 60 -20.56 4.28 -2.37
CA LEU A 60 -19.12 4.39 -2.57
C LEU A 60 -18.84 5.06 -3.93
N ARG A 61 -18.25 6.25 -3.88
CA ARG A 61 -17.78 6.97 -5.05
C ARG A 61 -16.29 6.75 -5.22
N ALA A 62 -15.87 6.32 -6.41
CA ALA A 62 -14.48 6.30 -6.82
C ALA A 62 -14.22 7.43 -7.83
N GLU A 63 -13.20 8.23 -7.61
CA GLU A 63 -12.79 9.34 -8.48
C GLU A 63 -11.35 9.09 -8.93
N PHE A 64 -11.11 9.06 -10.23
CA PHE A 64 -9.82 8.76 -10.81
C PHE A 64 -9.21 10.01 -11.43
N PHE A 65 -7.96 10.26 -11.09
CA PHE A 65 -7.16 11.42 -11.53
C PHE A 65 -5.92 10.93 -12.26
N ARG A 66 -5.44 11.69 -13.23
CA ARG A 66 -4.27 11.32 -14.05
C ARG A 66 -3.32 12.49 -14.24
N ARG A 67 -2.04 12.16 -14.41
CA ARG A 67 -0.97 13.10 -14.74
C ARG A 67 0.10 12.40 -15.57
N ALA A 68 0.66 13.09 -16.57
CA ALA A 68 1.85 12.61 -17.27
C ALA A 68 3.10 12.67 -16.36
N GLU A 69 3.88 11.61 -16.31
CA GLU A 69 5.08 11.51 -15.46
C GLU A 69 6.14 10.65 -16.14
N GLY A 70 7.27 11.24 -16.54
CA GLY A 70 8.42 10.48 -17.06
C GLY A 70 8.12 9.57 -18.26
N GLY A 71 7.18 9.96 -19.13
CA GLY A 71 6.74 9.16 -20.27
C GLY A 71 5.66 8.12 -19.96
N ARG A 72 5.20 8.04 -18.70
CA ARG A 72 4.07 7.21 -18.25
C ARG A 72 2.92 8.11 -17.80
N ILE A 73 1.78 7.50 -17.48
CA ILE A 73 0.63 8.22 -16.91
C ILE A 73 0.42 7.71 -15.49
N ALA A 74 0.75 8.55 -14.52
CA ALA A 74 0.42 8.32 -13.11
C ALA A 74 -1.10 8.43 -12.93
N SER A 75 -1.67 7.55 -12.10
CA SER A 75 -3.10 7.50 -11.82
C SER A 75 -3.34 7.37 -10.32
N VAL A 76 -4.30 8.14 -9.81
CA VAL A 76 -4.74 8.08 -8.40
C VAL A 76 -6.24 7.86 -8.36
N GLY A 77 -6.69 6.86 -7.62
CA GLY A 77 -8.09 6.63 -7.27
C GLY A 77 -8.37 7.15 -5.86
N ARG A 78 -9.33 8.05 -5.72
CA ARG A 78 -9.91 8.51 -4.45
C ARG A 78 -11.24 7.81 -4.19
N TYR A 79 -11.39 7.23 -3.00
CA TYR A 79 -12.59 6.49 -2.63
C TYR A 79 -13.30 7.13 -1.44
N CYS A 80 -14.56 7.49 -1.62
CA CYS A 80 -15.38 8.15 -0.62
C CYS A 80 -16.69 7.40 -0.40
N LEU A 81 -17.05 7.10 0.85
CA LEU A 81 -18.39 6.63 1.20
C LEU A 81 -19.17 7.79 1.83
N GLY A 82 -20.18 8.28 1.10
CA GLY A 82 -20.87 9.52 1.48
C GLY A 82 -19.91 10.71 1.49
N ALA A 83 -19.83 11.39 2.64
CA ALA A 83 -18.90 12.51 2.87
C ALA A 83 -17.52 12.07 3.38
N GLN A 84 -17.34 10.81 3.75
CA GLN A 84 -16.08 10.31 4.31
C GLN A 84 -15.16 9.85 3.19
N GLU A 85 -14.02 10.53 3.01
CA GLU A 85 -12.90 10.04 2.19
C GLU A 85 -12.17 8.93 2.96
N LEU A 86 -12.03 7.76 2.34
CA LEU A 86 -11.57 6.54 3.00
C LEU A 86 -10.13 6.21 2.67
N PHE A 87 -9.77 6.23 1.40
CA PHE A 87 -8.42 5.88 0.98
C PHE A 87 -8.09 6.45 -0.40
N LEU A 88 -6.79 6.60 -0.65
CA LEU A 88 -6.23 6.75 -1.99
C LEU A 88 -5.50 5.47 -2.38
N ALA A 89 -5.57 5.10 -3.66
CA ALA A 89 -4.71 4.08 -4.25
C ALA A 89 -4.11 4.62 -5.55
N TRP A 90 -2.81 4.44 -5.76
CA TRP A 90 -2.11 5.01 -6.91
C TRP A 90 -1.04 4.10 -7.49
N GLY A 91 -0.69 4.40 -8.72
CA GLY A 91 0.28 3.67 -9.55
C GLY A 91 0.29 4.29 -10.95
N TYR A 92 0.53 3.45 -11.96
CA TYR A 92 0.48 3.88 -13.35
C TYR A 92 -0.65 3.18 -14.10
N VAL A 93 -1.19 3.81 -15.15
CA VAL A 93 -2.32 3.25 -15.92
C VAL A 93 -1.96 1.99 -16.71
N ASP A 94 -0.66 1.76 -16.95
CA ASP A 94 -0.12 0.60 -17.65
C ASP A 94 0.13 -0.60 -16.71
N GLU A 95 -0.26 -0.49 -15.43
CA GLU A 95 -0.12 -1.53 -14.42
C GLU A 95 -1.48 -2.12 -14.02
N GLU A 96 -1.50 -3.44 -13.82
CA GLU A 96 -2.71 -4.16 -13.38
C GLU A 96 -3.10 -3.83 -11.94
N HIS A 97 -2.12 -3.55 -11.09
CA HIS A 97 -2.31 -3.34 -9.66
C HIS A 97 -1.76 -1.98 -9.21
N CYS A 98 -2.39 -1.43 -8.17
CA CYS A 98 -1.90 -0.23 -7.53
C CYS A 98 -0.51 -0.49 -6.93
N ARG A 99 0.42 0.45 -7.09
CA ARG A 99 1.74 0.37 -6.44
C ARG A 99 1.64 0.67 -4.96
N HIS A 100 0.75 1.59 -4.60
CA HIS A 100 0.63 2.10 -3.25
C HIS A 100 -0.80 2.48 -2.90
N HIS A 101 -1.08 2.54 -1.60
CA HIS A 101 -2.31 3.09 -1.06
C HIS A 101 -2.06 3.80 0.28
N ALA A 102 -2.98 4.67 0.68
CA ALA A 102 -3.01 5.29 1.99
C ALA A 102 -4.45 5.35 2.47
N VAL A 103 -4.68 5.07 3.76
CA VAL A 103 -6.02 5.06 4.38
C VAL A 103 -6.17 6.30 5.24
N ARG A 104 -7.35 6.93 5.18
CA ARG A 104 -7.71 8.09 5.96
C ARG A 104 -8.50 7.67 7.19
N ASP A 105 -8.09 8.15 8.35
CA ASP A 105 -8.81 7.94 9.59
C ASP A 105 -10.16 8.69 9.58
N ARG A 106 -11.06 8.33 10.49
CA ARG A 106 -12.36 9.02 10.65
C ARG A 106 -12.25 10.47 11.14
N ARG A 107 -11.11 10.86 11.71
CA ARG A 107 -10.82 12.19 12.23
C ARG A 107 -10.20 13.11 11.15
N GLY A 108 -9.96 12.60 9.95
CA GLY A 108 -9.44 13.31 8.78
C GLY A 108 -7.93 13.18 8.54
N GLY A 109 -7.18 12.46 9.39
CA GLY A 109 -5.73 12.23 9.24
C GLY A 109 -5.40 11.07 8.31
N TRP A 110 -4.26 11.13 7.62
CA TRP A 110 -3.78 10.04 6.78
C TRP A 110 -2.86 9.11 7.56
N HIS A 111 -3.08 7.81 7.46
CA HIS A 111 -2.08 6.81 7.82
C HIS A 111 -0.94 6.82 6.78
N PRO A 112 0.28 6.40 7.17
CA PRO A 112 1.38 6.25 6.22
C PRO A 112 1.00 5.39 5.02
N ALA A 113 1.54 5.72 3.85
CA ALA A 113 1.34 4.93 2.64
C ALA A 113 1.92 3.51 2.79
N ALA A 114 1.21 2.52 2.25
CA ALA A 114 1.65 1.14 2.15
C ALA A 114 1.80 0.73 0.68
N ALA A 115 2.61 -0.31 0.44
CA ALA A 115 2.77 -0.90 -0.88
C ALA A 115 1.59 -1.81 -1.25
N GLY A 116 1.29 -1.89 -2.55
CA GLY A 116 0.23 -2.72 -3.12
C GLY A 116 -1.16 -2.09 -3.03
N CYS A 117 -2.15 -2.88 -3.46
CA CYS A 117 -3.56 -2.56 -3.34
C CYS A 117 -4.03 -2.55 -1.87
N PRO A 118 -5.04 -1.75 -1.53
CA PRO A 118 -5.63 -1.75 -0.19
C PRO A 118 -6.30 -3.10 0.12
N GLU A 119 -6.20 -3.53 1.36
CA GLU A 119 -7.00 -4.66 1.87
C GLU A 119 -8.38 -4.14 2.31
N VAL A 120 -9.44 -4.70 1.72
CA VAL A 120 -10.82 -4.22 1.91
C VAL A 120 -11.71 -5.37 2.35
N GLU A 121 -12.47 -5.15 3.42
CA GLU A 121 -13.54 -6.04 3.87
C GLU A 121 -14.89 -5.36 3.63
N LEU A 122 -15.83 -6.08 3.01
CA LEU A 122 -17.20 -5.58 2.84
C LEU A 122 -18.02 -5.83 4.12
N ILE A 123 -18.65 -4.77 4.60
CA ILE A 123 -19.56 -4.83 5.75
C ILE A 123 -20.96 -5.14 5.22
N ARG A 124 -21.59 -6.18 5.77
CA ARG A 124 -22.91 -6.66 5.35
C ARG A 124 -23.91 -6.70 6.50
N ASP A 125 -25.18 -6.48 6.16
CA ASP A 125 -26.35 -6.81 6.98
C ASP A 125 -27.20 -7.84 6.21
N GLY A 126 -27.12 -9.10 6.63
CA GLY A 126 -27.54 -10.24 5.81
C GLY A 126 -26.78 -10.28 4.47
N GLU A 127 -27.52 -10.35 3.36
CA GLU A 127 -26.96 -10.33 2.00
C GLU A 127 -26.67 -8.91 1.48
N VAL A 128 -27.05 -7.87 2.23
CA VAL A 128 -26.95 -6.48 1.78
C VAL A 128 -25.60 -5.90 2.18
N VAL A 129 -24.86 -5.34 1.21
CA VAL A 129 -23.65 -4.55 1.49
C VAL A 129 -24.06 -3.19 2.04
N VAL A 130 -23.64 -2.90 3.27
CA VAL A 130 -23.96 -1.66 4.00
C VAL A 130 -22.72 -0.78 4.21
N GLY A 131 -21.54 -1.23 3.78
CA GLY A 131 -20.30 -0.45 3.88
C GLY A 131 -19.05 -1.27 3.61
N LEU A 132 -17.93 -0.74 4.07
CA LEU A 132 -16.62 -1.37 3.93
C LEU A 132 -15.68 -1.00 5.09
N ALA A 133 -14.69 -1.86 5.32
CA ALA A 133 -13.54 -1.60 6.16
C ALA A 133 -12.29 -1.64 5.27
N VAL A 134 -11.35 -0.74 5.52
CA VAL A 134 -10.06 -0.72 4.81
C VAL A 134 -8.95 -0.80 5.83
N ARG A 135 -7.98 -1.69 5.60
CA ARG A 135 -6.86 -1.88 6.52
C ARG A 135 -5.79 -0.82 6.29
N ALA A 136 -5.49 -0.06 7.33
CA ALA A 136 -4.40 0.90 7.32
C ALA A 136 -3.04 0.20 7.44
N SER A 137 -1.97 0.92 7.10
CA SER A 137 -0.58 0.44 7.24
C SER A 137 -0.19 0.11 8.69
N THR A 138 -0.90 0.64 9.68
CA THR A 138 -0.73 0.29 11.10
C THR A 138 -1.33 -1.08 11.46
N GLY A 139 -2.10 -1.69 10.56
CA GLY A 139 -2.87 -2.90 10.80
C GLY A 139 -4.30 -2.64 11.31
N ASP A 140 -4.64 -1.38 11.62
CA ASP A 140 -5.97 -0.99 12.07
C ASP A 140 -6.99 -1.01 10.93
N TRP A 141 -8.23 -1.36 11.23
CA TRP A 141 -9.34 -1.37 10.28
C TRP A 141 -10.18 -0.11 10.39
N VAL A 142 -10.11 0.76 9.39
CA VAL A 142 -10.98 1.95 9.28
C VAL A 142 -12.29 1.54 8.63
N ARG A 143 -13.37 1.63 9.40
CA ARG A 143 -14.71 1.21 8.99
C ARG A 143 -15.55 2.40 8.54
N ALA A 144 -16.32 2.24 7.48
CA ALA A 144 -17.34 3.18 7.07
C ALA A 144 -18.61 2.43 6.66
N ARG A 145 -19.75 2.93 7.13
CA ARG A 145 -21.08 2.38 6.82
C ARG A 145 -21.94 3.49 6.25
N ARG A 146 -22.93 3.11 5.47
CA ARG A 146 -24.04 3.99 5.15
C ARG A 146 -24.94 4.07 6.38
N ASP A 147 -25.27 5.28 6.80
CA ASP A 147 -26.28 5.54 7.84
C ASP A 147 -27.70 5.20 7.34
#